data_AF-A0A165AQ22-F1
#
_entry.id   AF-A0A165AQ22-F1
#
_cell.length_a   1.000
_cell.length_b   1.000
_cell.length_c   1.000
_cell.angle_alpha   90.00
_cell.angle_beta   90.00
_cell.angle_gamma   90.00
#
_symmetry.space_group_name_H-M   'P 1'
#
loop_
_entity.id
_entity.type
_entity.pdbx_description
1 polymer ?
#
loop_
_entity_poly.entity_id
_entity_poly.type
_entity_poly.pdbx_seq_one_letter_code
_entity_poly.pdbx_strand_id
1 'polypeptide(L)' 'MSLCDDCFKGVRHEGEPTGKIEQIGGVECYVATPEGNYSKDKVLLFLMDAFGVSLVNNKLLADDFARNGIKVVM' A
#
# COMPACT_ATOMS: atom_id res chain seq x y z
N MET A 1 -29.94 0.97 -11.75
CA MET A 1 -28.79 0.12 -11.37
C MET A 1 -28.78 0.02 -9.86
N SER A 2 -28.99 -1.17 -9.28
CA SER A 2 -28.71 -1.37 -7.86
C SER A 2 -27.22 -1.72 -7.71
N LEU A 3 -26.62 -1.29 -6.61
CA LEU A 3 -25.27 -1.69 -6.23
C LEU A 3 -25.28 -3.20 -5.88
N CYS A 4 -24.17 -3.91 -6.11
CA CYS A 4 -24.05 -5.32 -5.73
C CYS A 4 -23.64 -5.45 -4.25
N ASP A 5 -23.81 -6.64 -3.66
CA ASP A 5 -23.53 -6.89 -2.24
C ASP A 5 -22.08 -6.57 -1.85
N ASP A 6 -21.13 -6.75 -2.77
CA ASP A 6 -19.71 -6.46 -2.54
C ASP A 6 -19.41 -4.95 -2.41
N CYS A 7 -20.28 -4.07 -2.92
CA CYS A 7 -20.10 -2.61 -2.76
C CYS A 7 -20.19 -2.15 -1.30
N PHE A 8 -20.77 -2.96 -0.42
CA PHE A 8 -21.00 -2.63 1.00
C PHE A 8 -20.25 -3.55 1.96
N LYS A 9 -19.44 -4.46 1.44
CA LYS A 9 -18.70 -5.42 2.25
C LYS A 9 -17.32 -4.86 2.59
N GLY A 10 -17.01 -4.80 3.88
CA GLY A 10 -15.65 -4.57 4.36
C GLY A 10 -14.81 -5.84 4.22
N VAL A 11 -13.55 -5.70 3.82
CA VAL A 11 -12.58 -6.80 3.78
C VAL A 11 -11.41 -6.49 4.69
N ARG A 12 -10.94 -7.50 5.42
CA ARG A 12 -9.65 -7.47 6.09
C ARG A 12 -8.64 -8.11 5.16
N HIS A 13 -7.56 -7.39 4.86
CA HIS A 13 -6.47 -7.97 4.08
C HIS A 13 -5.70 -8.96 4.95
N GLU A 14 -5.33 -10.10 4.37
CA GLU A 14 -4.56 -11.16 5.02
C GLU A 14 -3.17 -11.23 4.40
N GLY A 15 -2.18 -11.65 5.21
CA GLY A 15 -0.79 -11.78 4.78
C GLY A 15 0.18 -11.07 5.72
N GLU A 16 1.46 -11.22 5.42
CA GLU A 16 2.55 -10.54 6.12
C GLU A 16 3.08 -9.40 5.24
N PRO A 17 3.17 -8.16 5.78
CA PRO A 17 3.75 -7.06 5.03
C PRO A 17 5.23 -7.30 4.69
N THR A 18 5.62 -6.92 3.47
CA THR A 18 6.91 -7.20 2.83
C THR A 18 7.72 -5.95 2.51
N GLY A 19 7.06 -4.79 2.38
CA GLY A 19 7.70 -3.48 2.37
C GLY A 19 8.42 -3.12 3.68
N LYS A 20 9.13 -1.99 3.67
CA LYS A 20 10.05 -1.57 4.73
C LYS A 20 9.67 -0.24 5.32
N ILE A 21 9.92 -0.06 6.62
CA ILE A 21 9.87 1.26 7.25
C ILE A 21 11.18 1.98 6.98
N GLU A 22 11.10 3.16 6.39
CA GLU A 22 12.24 4.01 6.01
C GLU A 22 11.97 5.46 6.41
N GLN A 23 13.02 6.22 6.72
CA GLN A 23 12.91 7.66 6.98
C GLN A 23 13.14 8.45 5.70
N ILE A 24 12.14 9.22 5.25
CA ILE A 24 12.22 10.06 4.05
C ILE A 24 11.94 11.50 4.46
N GLY A 25 12.95 12.37 4.36
CA GLY A 25 12.81 13.78 4.75
C GLY A 25 12.43 13.98 6.23
N GLY A 26 12.77 13.03 7.10
CA GLY A 26 12.41 13.04 8.52
C GLY A 26 11.01 12.50 8.84
N VAL A 27 10.30 11.98 7.84
CA VAL A 27 8.99 11.33 7.99
C VAL A 27 9.16 9.81 7.90
N GLU A 28 8.55 9.09 8.84
CA GLU A 28 8.52 7.63 8.83
C GLU A 28 7.56 7.16 7.75
N CYS A 29 8.08 6.49 6.73
CA CYS A 29 7.33 6.01 5.59
C CYS A 29 7.41 4.49 5.48
N TYR A 30 6.32 3.86 5.04
CA TYR A 30 6.32 2.49 4.60
C TYR A 30 6.54 2.44 3.08
N VAL A 31 7.61 1.78 2.65
CA VAL A 31 8.03 1.71 1.25
C VAL A 31 7.84 0.29 0.73
N ALA A 32 6.89 0.11 -0.18
CA ALA A 32 6.68 -1.14 -0.89
C ALA A 32 7.31 -1.06 -2.28
N THR A 33 8.22 -1.99 -2.58
CA THR A 33 9.03 -1.96 -3.80
C THR A 33 8.72 -3.19 -4.67
N PRO A 34 8.33 -3.00 -5.95
CA PRO A 34 8.12 -4.11 -6.86
C PRO A 34 9.37 -4.97 -7.04
N GLU A 35 9.16 -6.26 -7.22
CA GLU A 35 10.20 -7.17 -7.68
C GLU A 35 10.46 -7.00 -9.19
N GLY A 36 11.69 -7.22 -9.63
CA GLY A 36 12.05 -7.16 -11.04
C GLY A 36 12.09 -5.74 -11.64
N ASN A 37 11.74 -5.63 -12.94
CA ASN A 37 11.80 -4.38 -13.67
C ASN A 37 10.51 -3.56 -13.47
N TYR A 38 10.65 -2.32 -13.04
CA TYR A 38 9.55 -1.37 -12.85
C TYR A 38 10.01 0.06 -13.13
N SER A 39 9.05 0.95 -13.43
CA SER A 39 9.29 2.38 -13.70
C SER A 39 9.93 3.06 -12.48
N LYS A 40 11.12 3.64 -12.66
CA LYS A 40 11.88 4.34 -11.60
C LYS A 40 11.59 5.84 -11.54
N ASP A 41 10.89 6.34 -12.56
CA ASP A 41 10.45 7.73 -12.73
C ASP A 41 9.07 8.00 -12.12
N LYS A 42 8.40 6.97 -11.59
CA LYS A 42 7.06 7.08 -11.03
C LYS A 42 6.96 6.40 -9.67
N VAL A 43 6.08 6.92 -8.84
CA VAL A 43 5.75 6.39 -7.51
C VAL A 43 4.27 6.65 -7.23
N LEU A 44 3.62 5.72 -6.54
CA LEU A 44 2.30 5.92 -5.95
C LEU A 44 2.50 6.40 -4.51
N LEU A 45 2.02 7.61 -4.22
CA LEU A 45 1.93 8.12 -2.86
C LEU A 45 0.62 7.63 -2.25
N PHE A 46 0.71 6.75 -1.25
CA PHE A 46 -0.47 6.16 -0.61
C PHE A 46 -0.81 6.97 0.64
N LEU A 47 -1.86 7.80 0.56
CA LEU A 47 -2.34 8.57 1.70
C LEU A 47 -3.30 7.71 2.52
N MET A 48 -2.87 7.39 3.74
CA MET A 48 -3.58 6.50 4.64
C MET A 48 -4.82 7.14 5.27
N ASP A 49 -5.69 6.29 5.80
CA ASP A 49 -6.78 6.70 6.67
C ASP A 49 -6.28 7.12 8.08
N ALA A 50 -7.23 7.42 8.95
CA ALA A 50 -6.97 7.89 10.32
C ALA A 50 -6.16 6.90 11.19
N PHE A 51 -6.05 5.61 10.82
CA PHE A 51 -5.27 4.64 11.56
C PHE A 51 -3.78 4.64 11.19
N GLY A 52 -3.43 5.24 10.04
CA GLY A 52 -2.05 5.45 9.63
C GLY A 52 -1.24 4.16 9.43
N VAL A 53 0.09 4.29 9.55
CA VAL A 53 1.05 3.24 9.17
C VAL A 53 1.01 2.03 10.09
N SER A 54 0.48 2.18 11.31
CA SER A 54 0.37 1.09 12.28
C SER A 54 -0.69 0.06 11.88
N LEU A 55 -1.68 0.45 11.05
CA LEU A 55 -2.70 -0.47 10.56
C LEU A 55 -2.13 -1.38 9.46
N VAL A 56 -2.16 -2.69 9.69
CA VAL A 56 -1.63 -3.69 8.76
C VAL A 56 -2.27 -3.65 7.37
N ASN A 57 -3.57 -3.33 7.27
CA ASN A 57 -4.26 -3.26 5.98
C ASN A 57 -3.64 -2.22 5.04
N ASN A 58 -3.20 -1.08 5.57
CA ASN A 58 -2.56 -0.03 4.77
C ASN A 58 -1.25 -0.54 4.15
N LYS A 59 -0.46 -1.30 4.92
CA LYS A 59 0.78 -1.92 4.45
C LYS A 59 0.51 -2.98 3.37
N LEU A 60 -0.47 -3.86 3.60
CA LEU A 60 -0.83 -4.92 2.66
C LEU A 60 -1.35 -4.35 1.33
N LEU A 61 -2.14 -3.26 1.37
CA LEU A 61 -2.55 -2.55 0.17
C LEU A 61 -1.37 -1.95 -0.60
N ALA A 62 -0.41 -1.33 0.10
CA ALA A 62 0.80 -0.81 -0.53
C ALA A 62 1.61 -1.93 -1.21
N ASP A 63 1.73 -3.10 -0.56
CA ASP A 63 2.37 -4.27 -1.13
C ASP A 63 1.62 -4.82 -2.35
N ASP A 64 0.28 -4.79 -2.37
CA ASP A 64 -0.52 -5.23 -3.52
C ASP A 64 -0.22 -4.39 -4.77
N PHE A 65 -0.12 -3.07 -4.63
CA PHE A 65 0.29 -2.20 -5.72
C PHE A 65 1.74 -2.48 -6.16
N ALA A 66 2.65 -2.74 -5.21
CA ALA A 66 4.02 -3.09 -5.50
C ALA A 66 4.13 -4.42 -6.27
N ARG A 67 3.35 -5.44 -5.90
CA ARG A 67 3.26 -6.71 -6.64
C ARG A 67 2.75 -6.52 -8.07
N ASN A 68 2.00 -5.46 -8.33
CA ASN A 68 1.54 -5.07 -9.66
C ASN A 68 2.49 -4.09 -10.39
N GLY A 69 3.72 -3.92 -9.91
CA GLY A 69 4.77 -3.20 -10.64
C GLY A 69 4.86 -1.71 -10.36
N ILE A 70 4.20 -1.19 -9.32
CA ILE A 70 4.22 0.24 -8.97
C ILE A 70 4.91 0.42 -7.62
N LYS A 71 6.00 1.19 -7.57
CA LYS A 71 6.62 1.57 -6.30
C LYS A 71 5.65 2.41 -5.47
N VAL A 72 5.47 2.05 -4.20
CA VAL A 72 4.60 2.78 -3.26
C VAL A 72 5.42 3.37 -2.14
N VAL A 73 5.11 4.60 -1.79
CA VAL A 73 5.54 5.26 -0.56
C VAL A 73 4.29 5.69 0.19
N MET A 74 4.21 5.30 1.45
CA MET A 74 3.09 5.54 2.34
C MET A 74 3.55 6.29 3.57
#